data_AF-A0A8T5JV00-F1
#
_entry.id   AF-A0A8T5JV00-F1
#
_cell.length_a   1.000
_cell.length_b   1.000
_cell.length_c   1.000
_cell.angle_alpha   90.00
_cell.angle_beta   90.00
_cell.angle_gamma   90.00
#
_symmetry.space_group_name_H-M   'P 1'
#
loop_
_entity.id
_entity.type
_entity.pdbx_description
1 polymer ?
#
loop_
_entity_poly.entity_id
_entity_poly.type
_entity_poly.pdbx_seq_one_letter_code
_entity_poly.pdbx_strand_id
1 'polypeptide(L)'
;MSQEILSKLNTAHIDEISSSRNEPEWLKDYRKNSLSVYDDLPIETSPLYNKYTDAKKMDPEKVSLSTTTTETIPSFLHKRLGELENEICIIQIGTNIHRINLPDELKSKGLVISSISDAIKNNSELVKKALEASNSKDDRFTALNNAA
;
A
#
# COMPACT_ATOMS: atom_id res chain seq x y z
N MET A 1 3.10 13.69 12.20
CA MET A 1 3.07 12.57 11.23
C MET A 1 4.26 11.68 11.55
N SER A 2 4.03 10.40 11.88
CA SER A 2 5.13 9.43 11.93
C SER A 2 5.52 9.09 10.48
N GLN A 3 6.83 9.06 10.22
CA GLN A 3 7.42 8.78 8.92
C GLN A 3 8.59 7.83 9.14
N GLU A 4 8.64 6.78 8.33
CA GLU A 4 9.74 5.83 8.34
C GLU A 4 10.61 6.02 7.11
N ILE A 5 11.93 6.08 7.31
CA ILE A 5 12.88 6.19 6.19
C ILE A 5 13.05 4.81 5.57
N LEU A 6 12.96 4.72 4.24
CA LEU A 6 13.01 3.45 3.52
C LEU A 6 14.29 2.65 3.81
N SER A 7 15.43 3.31 3.94
CA SER A 7 16.71 2.66 4.28
C SER A 7 16.74 2.01 5.67
N LYS A 8 15.81 2.36 6.56
CA LYS A 8 15.73 1.82 7.93
C LYS A 8 14.76 0.65 8.04
N LEU A 9 13.97 0.38 7.00
CA LEU A 9 12.99 -0.70 6.99
C LEU A 9 13.67 -2.04 7.33
N ASN A 10 13.16 -2.73 8.34
CA ASN A 10 13.67 -4.01 8.78
C ASN A 10 12.54 -4.82 9.44
N THR A 11 12.85 -6.04 9.90
CA THR A 11 11.86 -6.93 10.51
C THR A 11 11.20 -6.36 11.77
N ALA A 12 11.89 -5.51 12.54
CA ALA A 12 11.30 -4.88 13.73
C ALA A 12 10.18 -3.91 13.37
N HIS A 13 10.30 -3.20 12.23
CA HIS A 13 9.22 -2.34 11.73
C HIS A 13 8.00 -3.18 11.31
N ILE A 14 8.21 -4.36 10.72
CA ILE A 14 7.12 -5.28 10.38
C ILE A 14 6.41 -5.76 11.65
N ASP A 15 7.17 -6.10 12.69
CA ASP A 15 6.61 -6.50 13.98
C ASP A 15 5.79 -5.37 14.63
N GLU A 16 6.25 -4.12 14.54
CA GLU A 16 5.53 -2.94 15.02
C GLU A 16 4.22 -2.70 14.24
N ILE A 17 4.26 -2.75 12.90
CA ILE A 17 3.09 -2.58 12.05
C ILE A 17 2.05 -3.65 12.35
N SER A 18 2.48 -4.92 12.38
CA SER A 18 1.60 -6.06 12.64
C SER A 18 0.94 -5.96 14.02
N SER A 19 1.72 -5.58 15.05
CA SER A 19 1.21 -5.41 16.42
C SER A 19 0.24 -4.23 16.53
N SER A 20 0.58 -3.08 15.94
CA SER A 20 -0.26 -1.87 16.00
C SER A 20 -1.62 -2.04 15.31
N ARG A 21 -1.68 -2.88 14.29
CA ARG A 21 -2.90 -3.15 13.51
C ARG A 21 -3.61 -4.44 13.94
N ASN A 22 -3.05 -5.18 14.90
CA ASN A 22 -3.54 -6.48 15.33
C ASN A 22 -3.76 -7.42 14.13
N GLU A 23 -2.74 -7.50 13.27
CA GLU A 23 -2.75 -8.33 12.07
C GLU A 23 -2.65 -9.83 12.44
N PRO A 24 -3.25 -10.72 11.63
CA PRO A 24 -3.10 -12.16 11.82
C PRO A 24 -1.66 -12.61 11.52
N GLU A 25 -1.19 -13.68 12.18
CA GLU A 25 0.21 -14.14 12.06
C GLU A 25 0.60 -14.47 10.61
N TRP A 26 -0.32 -15.01 9.81
CA TRP A 26 -0.05 -15.31 8.40
C TRP A 26 0.35 -14.07 7.59
N LEU A 27 -0.22 -12.90 7.92
CA LEU A 27 0.06 -11.66 7.20
C LEU A 27 1.43 -11.12 7.62
N LYS A 28 1.75 -11.22 8.92
CA LYS A 28 3.07 -10.89 9.44
C LYS A 28 4.17 -11.73 8.79
N ASP A 29 3.96 -13.04 8.68
CA ASP A 29 4.89 -13.94 8.00
C ASP A 29 5.03 -13.60 6.51
N TYR A 30 3.91 -13.33 5.83
CA TYR A 30 3.91 -12.89 4.44
C TYR A 30 4.74 -11.61 4.22
N ARG A 31 4.58 -10.63 5.11
CA ARG A 31 5.35 -9.37 5.08
C ARG A 31 6.84 -9.60 5.29
N LYS A 32 7.22 -10.41 6.29
CA LYS A 32 8.63 -10.76 6.58
C LYS A 32 9.28 -11.48 5.41
N ASN A 33 8.58 -12.43 4.80
CA ASN A 33 9.05 -13.13 3.61
C ASN A 33 9.24 -12.17 2.44
N SER A 34 8.30 -11.24 2.24
CA SER A 34 8.40 -10.24 1.18
C SER A 34 9.56 -9.26 1.40
N LEU A 35 9.82 -8.88 2.66
CA LEU A 35 10.98 -8.04 3.01
C LEU A 35 12.31 -8.76 2.70
N SER A 36 12.42 -10.05 3.04
CA SER A 36 13.60 -10.83 2.68
C SER A 36 13.83 -10.87 1.17
N VAL A 37 12.76 -11.04 0.38
CA VAL A 37 12.85 -11.00 -1.08
C VAL A 37 13.26 -9.60 -1.58
N TYR A 38 12.73 -8.53 -0.97
CA TYR A 38 13.11 -7.16 -1.29
C TYR A 38 14.61 -6.89 -1.07
N ASP A 39 15.18 -7.41 0.00
CA ASP A 39 16.60 -7.24 0.35
C ASP A 39 17.51 -8.00 -0.62
N ASP A 40 17.07 -9.16 -1.10
CA ASP A 40 17.83 -10.01 -2.04
C ASP A 40 17.73 -9.55 -3.50
N LEU A 41 16.65 -8.84 -3.87
CA LEU A 41 16.44 -8.43 -5.26
C LEU A 41 17.28 -7.19 -5.65
N PRO A 42 17.86 -7.17 -6.86
CA PRO A 42 18.46 -5.95 -7.41
C PRO A 42 17.38 -4.88 -7.63
N ILE A 43 17.77 -3.60 -7.64
CA ILE A 43 16.82 -2.48 -7.76
C ILE A 43 15.97 -2.50 -9.03
N GLU A 44 16.56 -2.88 -10.16
CA GLU A 44 15.87 -3.04 -11.44
C GLU A 44 16.73 -3.90 -12.38
N THR A 45 16.11 -4.92 -12.99
CA THR A 45 16.80 -5.84 -13.92
C THR A 45 16.52 -5.51 -15.38
N SER A 46 15.40 -4.85 -15.70
CA SER A 46 14.99 -4.52 -17.06
C SER A 46 15.95 -3.52 -17.71
N PRO A 47 16.61 -3.87 -18.83
CA PRO A 47 17.47 -2.95 -19.56
C PRO A 47 16.70 -1.74 -20.11
N LEU A 48 15.45 -1.92 -20.53
CA LEU A 48 14.61 -0.85 -21.03
C LEU A 48 14.21 0.10 -19.90
N TYR A 49 13.79 -0.43 -18.76
CA TYR A 49 13.42 0.41 -17.62
C TYR A 49 14.63 1.22 -17.14
N ASN A 50 15.81 0.60 -17.07
CA ASN A 50 17.07 1.28 -16.77
C ASN A 50 17.48 2.33 -17.81
N LYS A 51 17.04 2.20 -19.06
CA LYS A 51 17.35 3.17 -20.13
C LYS A 51 16.43 4.39 -20.10
N TYR A 52 15.17 4.19 -19.75
CA TYR A 52 14.13 5.22 -19.85
C TYR A 52 13.69 5.79 -18.51
N THR A 53 14.19 5.26 -17.39
CA THR A 53 13.88 5.75 -16.05
C THR A 53 15.13 5.95 -15.21
N ASP A 54 15.01 6.79 -14.21
CA ASP A 54 16.04 7.07 -13.21
C ASP A 54 15.87 6.18 -11.96
N ALA A 55 15.29 4.98 -12.09
CA ALA A 55 15.00 4.11 -10.95
C ALA A 55 16.24 3.78 -10.09
N LYS A 56 17.42 3.68 -10.72
CA LYS A 56 18.71 3.51 -10.02
C LYS A 56 19.18 4.74 -9.23
N LYS A 57 18.55 5.90 -9.43
CA LYS A 57 18.87 7.15 -8.71
C LYS A 57 18.02 7.34 -7.46
N MET A 58 17.07 6.45 -7.17
CA MET A 58 16.33 6.50 -5.92
C MET A 58 17.31 6.32 -4.75
N ASP A 59 17.35 7.30 -3.87
CA ASP A 59 18.14 7.28 -2.64
C ASP A 59 17.24 6.85 -1.47
N PRO A 60 17.37 5.61 -0.95
CA PRO A 60 16.49 5.12 0.11
C PRO A 60 16.55 5.93 1.41
N GLU A 61 17.61 6.71 1.65
CA GLU A 61 17.71 7.58 2.83
C GLU A 61 16.83 8.84 2.71
N LYS A 62 16.45 9.21 1.48
CA LYS A 62 15.62 10.39 1.19
C LYS A 62 14.15 10.04 0.97
N VAL A 63 13.80 8.75 0.96
CA VAL A 63 12.42 8.29 0.79
C VAL A 63 11.82 8.03 2.16
N SER A 64 10.75 8.77 2.47
CA SER A 64 9.97 8.60 3.70
C SER A 64 8.61 7.99 3.39
N LEU A 65 8.26 6.95 4.11
CA LEU A 65 6.96 6.29 4.10
C LEU A 65 6.11 6.86 5.23
N SER A 66 4.99 7.48 4.89
CA SER A 66 4.04 7.97 5.89
C SER A 66 3.25 6.81 6.47
N THR A 67 3.35 6.60 7.78
CA THR A 67 2.55 5.58 8.50
C THR A 67 1.16 6.09 8.85
N THR A 68 0.97 7.40 8.81
CA THR A 68 -0.25 8.12 9.15
C THR A 68 -0.45 9.28 8.17
N THR A 69 -1.71 9.63 7.89
CA THR A 69 -2.05 10.77 7.02
C THR A 69 -2.83 11.80 7.81
N THR A 70 -2.45 13.06 7.67
CA THR A 70 -3.19 14.19 8.23
C THR A 70 -4.58 14.26 7.60
N GLU A 71 -5.61 14.59 8.38
CA GLU A 71 -6.98 14.71 7.86
C GLU A 71 -7.15 15.90 6.89
N THR A 72 -6.21 16.84 6.89
CA THR A 72 -6.26 18.04 6.07
C THR A 72 -5.93 17.73 4.61
N ILE A 73 -6.90 17.95 3.72
CA ILE A 73 -6.72 17.87 2.27
C ILE A 73 -5.89 19.07 1.80
N PRO A 74 -4.81 18.85 1.02
CA PRO A 74 -4.08 19.94 0.40
C PRO A 74 -4.97 20.82 -0.47
N SER A 75 -4.88 22.13 -0.31
CA SER A 75 -5.82 23.09 -0.94
C SER A 75 -5.83 23.01 -2.47
N PHE A 76 -4.69 22.70 -3.08
CA PHE A 76 -4.55 22.55 -4.52
C PHE A 76 -5.38 21.37 -5.09
N LEU A 77 -5.76 20.39 -4.26
CA LEU A 77 -6.59 19.27 -4.68
C LEU A 77 -8.09 19.60 -4.70
N HIS A 78 -8.56 20.65 -4.02
CA HIS A 78 -10.00 20.93 -3.89
C HIS A 78 -10.71 21.05 -5.25
N LYS A 79 -10.10 21.75 -6.22
CA LYS A 79 -10.68 21.87 -7.56
C LYS A 79 -10.86 20.49 -8.21
N ARG A 80 -9.83 19.65 -8.16
CA ARG A 80 -9.84 18.32 -8.77
C ARG A 80 -10.82 17.37 -8.07
N LEU A 81 -10.95 17.47 -6.75
CA LEU A 81 -11.93 16.69 -5.99
C LEU A 81 -13.37 17.12 -6.30
N GLY A 82 -13.61 18.43 -6.52
CA GLY A 82 -14.91 18.94 -6.95
C GLY A 82 -15.34 18.44 -8.33
N GLU A 83 -14.39 18.30 -9.28
CA GLU A 83 -14.66 17.71 -10.60
C GLU A 83 -15.13 16.25 -10.53
N LEU A 84 -14.81 15.52 -9.45
CA LEU A 84 -15.17 14.11 -9.25
C LEU A 84 -16.44 13.92 -8.42
N GLU A 85 -17.12 15.02 -8.05
CA GLU A 85 -18.20 14.96 -7.05
C GLU A 85 -19.40 14.10 -7.48
N ASN A 86 -19.68 14.02 -8.77
CA ASN A 86 -20.79 13.23 -9.30
C ASN A 86 -20.34 11.91 -9.94
N GLU A 87 -19.03 11.60 -9.91
CA GLU A 87 -18.47 10.43 -10.55
C GLU A 87 -18.43 9.23 -9.61
N ILE A 88 -18.67 8.04 -10.14
CA ILE A 88 -18.52 6.79 -9.38
C ILE A 88 -17.02 6.61 -9.09
N CYS A 89 -16.60 6.78 -7.84
CA CYS A 89 -15.18 6.82 -7.49
C CYS A 89 -14.88 6.42 -6.05
N ILE A 90 -13.61 6.06 -5.83
CA ILE A 90 -12.99 5.91 -4.52
C ILE A 90 -11.79 6.84 -4.51
N ILE A 91 -11.73 7.72 -3.51
CA ILE A 91 -10.63 8.67 -3.37
C ILE A 91 -9.87 8.31 -2.10
N GLN A 92 -8.60 7.93 -2.27
CA GLN A 92 -7.67 7.69 -1.18
C GLN A 92 -6.62 8.81 -1.16
N ILE A 93 -6.42 9.41 0.02
CA ILE A 93 -5.38 10.41 0.25
C ILE A 93 -4.47 9.85 1.34
N GLY A 94 -3.22 9.58 0.99
CA GLY A 94 -2.27 8.85 1.83
C GLY A 94 -2.83 7.48 2.23
N THR A 95 -2.97 7.25 3.53
CA THR A 95 -3.44 6.01 4.16
C THR A 95 -4.96 5.97 4.37
N ASN A 96 -5.69 7.05 4.08
CA ASN A 96 -7.10 7.18 4.42
C ASN A 96 -7.98 7.20 3.18
N ILE A 97 -9.11 6.50 3.24
CA ILE A 97 -10.18 6.65 2.25
C ILE A 97 -10.91 7.96 2.58
N HIS A 98 -10.76 8.95 1.69
CA HIS A 98 -11.36 10.27 1.84
C HIS A 98 -12.82 10.29 1.39
N ARG A 99 -13.14 9.60 0.28
CA ARG A 99 -14.50 9.57 -0.27
C ARG A 99 -14.77 8.25 -0.98
N ILE A 100 -15.99 7.74 -0.80
CA ILE A 100 -16.55 6.64 -1.59
C ILE A 100 -17.84 7.17 -2.20
N ASN A 101 -17.87 7.32 -3.53
CA ASN A 101 -19.07 7.68 -4.27
C ASN A 101 -19.49 6.49 -5.12
N LEU A 102 -20.48 5.72 -4.65
CA LEU A 102 -21.01 4.57 -5.36
C LEU A 102 -22.54 4.60 -5.36
N PRO A 103 -23.18 4.18 -6.46
CA PRO A 103 -24.61 3.91 -6.49
C PRO A 103 -24.99 2.81 -5.48
N ASP A 104 -26.11 2.99 -4.80
CA ASP A 104 -26.61 2.01 -3.82
C ASP A 104 -26.99 0.67 -4.45
N GLU A 105 -27.32 0.66 -5.75
CA GLU A 105 -27.55 -0.57 -6.51
C GLU A 105 -26.33 -1.50 -6.52
N LEU A 106 -25.11 -0.96 -6.58
CA LEU A 106 -23.89 -1.81 -6.55
C LEU A 106 -23.68 -2.41 -5.17
N LYS A 107 -23.95 -1.63 -4.11
CA LYS A 107 -23.86 -2.11 -2.72
C LYS A 107 -24.88 -3.21 -2.46
N SER A 108 -26.12 -3.06 -2.93
CA SER A 108 -27.16 -4.07 -2.76
C SER A 108 -26.89 -5.37 -3.54
N LYS A 109 -26.08 -5.31 -4.61
CA LYS A 109 -25.57 -6.48 -5.34
C LYS A 109 -24.37 -7.16 -4.68
N GLY A 110 -23.94 -6.70 -3.50
CA GLY A 110 -22.87 -7.32 -2.71
C GLY A 110 -21.47 -6.72 -2.93
N LEU A 111 -21.35 -5.57 -3.59
CA LEU A 111 -20.07 -4.85 -3.67
C LEU A 111 -19.70 -4.30 -2.29
N VAL A 112 -18.54 -4.72 -1.77
CA VAL A 112 -17.98 -4.24 -0.51
C VAL A 112 -16.77 -3.36 -0.81
N ILE A 113 -16.75 -2.15 -0.26
CA ILE A 113 -15.57 -1.28 -0.23
C ILE A 113 -15.22 -1.00 1.22
N SER A 114 -13.98 -1.30 1.58
CA SER A 114 -13.44 -1.03 2.91
C SER A 114 -11.95 -0.74 2.83
N SER A 115 -11.36 -0.31 3.94
CA SER A 115 -9.90 -0.29 4.06
C SER A 115 -9.34 -1.72 3.99
N ILE A 116 -8.06 -1.86 3.66
CA ILE A 116 -7.36 -3.16 3.71
C ILE A 116 -7.40 -3.71 5.14
N SER A 117 -7.21 -2.86 6.16
CA SER A 117 -7.29 -3.25 7.57
C SER A 117 -8.64 -3.85 7.95
N ASP A 118 -9.74 -3.25 7.49
CA ASP A 118 -11.08 -3.77 7.73
C ASP A 118 -11.36 -5.02 6.90
N ALA A 119 -10.83 -5.09 5.68
CA ALA A 119 -10.95 -6.27 4.82
C ALA A 119 -10.22 -7.47 5.42
N ILE A 120 -9.05 -7.28 6.05
CA ILE A 120 -8.31 -8.35 6.74
C ILE A 120 -9.13 -8.91 7.91
N LYS A 121 -9.84 -8.04 8.66
CA LYS A 121 -10.67 -8.44 9.79
C LYS A 121 -11.94 -9.16 9.36
N ASN A 122 -12.62 -8.63 8.35
CA ASN A 122 -13.96 -9.08 7.97
C ASN A 122 -13.96 -10.15 6.85
N ASN A 123 -12.90 -10.20 6.04
CA ASN A 123 -12.78 -11.03 4.84
C ASN A 123 -11.35 -11.60 4.66
N SER A 124 -10.73 -12.04 5.76
CA SER A 124 -9.30 -12.42 5.82
C SER A 124 -8.87 -13.38 4.71
N GLU A 125 -9.63 -14.44 4.46
CA GLU A 125 -9.29 -15.44 3.43
C GLU A 125 -9.28 -14.88 2.00
N LEU A 126 -10.20 -13.95 1.69
CA LEU A 126 -10.23 -13.29 0.38
C LEU A 126 -9.00 -12.39 0.20
N VAL A 127 -8.65 -11.63 1.24
CA VAL A 127 -7.46 -10.78 1.23
C VAL A 127 -6.19 -11.63 1.11
N LYS A 128 -6.09 -12.70 1.90
CA LYS A 128 -4.97 -13.63 1.84
C LYS A 128 -4.77 -14.19 0.44
N LYS A 129 -5.84 -14.71 -0.19
CA LYS A 129 -5.78 -15.23 -1.56
C LYS A 129 -5.34 -14.15 -2.57
N ALA A 130 -5.79 -12.92 -2.40
CA ALA A 130 -5.41 -11.81 -3.26
C ALA A 130 -3.92 -11.43 -3.09
N LEU A 131 -3.41 -11.43 -1.86
CA LEU A 131 -1.99 -11.18 -1.57
C LEU A 131 -1.11 -12.33 -2.06
N GLU A 132 -1.50 -13.58 -1.84
CA GLU A 132 -0.75 -14.76 -2.33
C GLU A 132 -0.72 -14.88 -3.85
N ALA A 133 -1.66 -14.24 -4.55
CA ALA A 133 -1.64 -14.12 -6.01
C ALA A 133 -0.60 -13.08 -6.50
N SER A 134 -0.15 -12.17 -5.63
CA SER A 134 0.98 -11.27 -5.89
C SER A 134 2.28 -12.03 -5.65
N ASN A 135 3.19 -12.00 -6.62
CA ASN A 135 4.48 -12.66 -6.49
C ASN A 135 5.56 -11.63 -6.13
N SER A 136 6.00 -11.63 -4.86
CA SER A 136 7.09 -10.75 -4.40
C SER A 136 8.40 -10.92 -5.18
N LYS A 137 8.57 -12.00 -5.96
CA LYS A 137 9.76 -12.21 -6.82
C LYS A 137 9.67 -11.55 -8.20
N ASP A 138 8.53 -10.95 -8.56
CA ASP A 138 8.35 -10.31 -9.87
C ASP A 138 9.30 -9.13 -10.04
N ASP A 139 9.35 -8.25 -9.04
CA ASP A 139 10.31 -7.14 -8.98
C ASP A 139 10.48 -6.64 -7.52
N ARG A 140 11.52 -5.83 -7.33
CA ARG A 140 11.88 -5.32 -5.99
C ARG A 140 10.79 -4.42 -5.38
N PHE A 141 10.11 -3.59 -6.17
CA PHE A 141 9.08 -2.69 -5.64
C PHE A 141 7.78 -3.43 -5.32
N THR A 142 7.47 -4.51 -6.02
CA THR A 142 6.40 -5.44 -5.63
C THR A 142 6.72 -6.10 -4.28
N ALA A 143 7.95 -6.57 -4.07
CA ALA A 143 8.39 -7.11 -2.78
C ALA A 143 8.27 -6.07 -1.65
N LEU A 144 8.68 -4.83 -1.91
CA LEU A 144 8.55 -3.72 -0.96
C LEU A 144 7.10 -3.43 -0.59
N ASN A 145 6.21 -3.34 -1.59
CA ASN A 145 4.79 -3.13 -1.38
C ASN A 145 4.14 -4.25 -0.55
N ASN A 146 4.56 -5.50 -0.77
CA ASN A 146 4.04 -6.65 -0.03
C ASN A 146 4.57 -6.73 1.41
N ALA A 147 5.73 -6.13 1.69
CA ALA A 147 6.29 -6.04 3.04
C ALA A 147 5.61 -4.94 3.88
N ALA A 148 5.40 -3.75 3.31
CA ALA A 148 4.92 -2.54 4.00
C ALA A 148 3.40 -2.51 4.27
#